data_AF-A0A9E5FJP7-F1
#
_entry.id   AF-A0A9E5FJP7-F1
#
_cell.length_a   1.000
_cell.length_b   1.000
_cell.length_c   1.000
_cell.angle_alpha   90.00
_cell.angle_beta   90.00
_cell.angle_gamma   90.00
#
_symmetry.space_group_name_H-M   'P 1'
#
loop_
_entity.id
_entity.type
_entity.pdbx_description
1 polymer ?
#
loop_
_entity_poly.entity_id
_entity_poly.type
_entity_poly.pdbx_seq_one_letter_code
_entity_poly.pdbx_strand_id
1 'polypeptide(L)'
;PYLVMALMDGGSLANRLLELGANRRMRPLDAAELIHSVALGVHHAHQRGLIHRDLKPANILFNSQGTPHIADFGLAVTLEASFRVSLGKSMAGTAAYMAPEQVSGNMNLTTAVDVHALGAILYEILAGQPPFGNDEWLLTLQQVRDEAPKPLRDGQSIIPRDLESICMRCLEKDPQDRYPSAQALADDLERFMHGEPLQSRRPGWIMGLTRLISRRRITASMSSWPGCFFAVGLTILSHGIITWGVAVGAPALWSYLALGFNLAGWSGLYLWFLLARIEKISLVERASAAVQFGTIIACISIIPFHIQQHGWDIIPIYPPLTTVLGLGMFCHGATHWGKLYVAGVLLIVVACLMPLLPC
;
A
#
# COMPACT_ATOMS: atom_id res chain seq x y z
N PRO A 1 -7.98 -0.94 -41.08
CA PRO A 1 -6.72 -0.19 -41.03
C PRO A 1 -5.55 -1.11 -40.68
N TYR A 2 -4.38 -0.90 -41.29
CA TYR A 2 -3.15 -1.66 -41.02
C TYR A 2 -2.07 -0.69 -40.52
N LEU A 3 -1.23 -1.15 -39.58
CA LEU A 3 -0.04 -0.43 -39.15
C LEU A 3 1.17 -1.08 -39.82
N VAL A 4 2.01 -0.26 -40.45
CA VAL A 4 3.27 -0.70 -41.06
C VAL A 4 4.41 -0.33 -40.11
N MET A 5 5.20 -1.32 -39.72
CA MET A 5 6.32 -1.18 -38.78
C MET A 5 7.51 -2.01 -39.24
N ALA A 6 8.69 -1.72 -38.68
CA ALA A 6 9.89 -2.50 -38.96
C ALA A 6 9.73 -3.95 -38.46
N LEU A 7 10.17 -4.91 -39.27
CA LEU A 7 10.17 -6.33 -38.90
C LEU A 7 11.29 -6.62 -37.90
N MET A 8 10.94 -7.29 -36.81
CA MET A 8 11.86 -7.68 -35.73
C MET A 8 12.11 -9.19 -35.78
N ASP A 9 13.09 -9.61 -36.58
CA ASP A 9 13.35 -11.03 -36.87
C ASP A 9 13.85 -11.85 -35.67
N GLY A 10 14.36 -11.19 -34.63
CA GLY A 10 14.94 -11.82 -33.44
C GLY A 10 13.93 -12.29 -32.39
N GLY A 11 12.63 -12.22 -32.70
CA GLY A 11 11.53 -12.63 -31.82
C GLY A 11 11.29 -11.69 -30.64
N SER A 12 10.40 -12.08 -29.73
CA SER A 12 10.14 -11.35 -28.49
C SER A 12 10.97 -11.88 -27.32
N LEU A 13 11.08 -11.11 -26.24
CA LEU A 13 11.67 -11.58 -24.99
C LEU A 13 10.87 -12.76 -24.41
N ALA A 14 9.54 -12.78 -24.57
CA ALA A 14 8.72 -13.92 -24.19
C ALA A 14 9.17 -15.21 -24.90
N ASN A 15 9.46 -15.14 -26.21
CA ASN A 15 9.96 -16.30 -26.96
C ASN A 15 11.34 -16.74 -26.44
N ARG A 16 12.25 -15.78 -26.22
CA ARG A 16 13.60 -16.07 -25.71
C ARG A 16 13.57 -16.70 -24.31
N LEU A 17 12.67 -16.27 -23.43
CA LEU A 17 12.51 -16.86 -22.10
C LEU A 17 12.03 -18.32 -22.16
N LEU A 18 11.20 -18.67 -23.16
CA LEU A 18 10.79 -20.05 -23.39
C LEU A 18 11.93 -20.92 -23.92
N GLU A 19 12.83 -20.36 -24.72
CA GLU A 19 14.00 -21.05 -25.28
C GLU A 19 15.08 -21.36 -24.24
N LEU A 20 15.12 -20.65 -23.11
CA LEU A 20 16.06 -20.88 -22.00
C LEU A 20 15.82 -22.21 -21.23
N GLY A 21 14.86 -23.03 -21.67
CA GLY A 21 14.63 -24.38 -21.15
C GLY A 21 14.05 -24.40 -19.72
N ALA A 22 14.34 -25.47 -18.98
CA ALA A 22 13.67 -25.77 -17.70
C ALA A 22 13.82 -24.70 -16.61
N ASN A 23 14.90 -23.90 -16.64
CA ASN A 23 15.15 -22.88 -15.63
C ASN A 23 14.58 -21.50 -15.99
N ARG A 24 14.35 -21.20 -17.29
CA ARG A 24 13.85 -19.89 -17.78
C ARG A 24 14.56 -18.65 -17.20
N ARG A 25 15.84 -18.78 -16.82
CA ARG A 25 16.61 -17.73 -16.13
C ARG A 25 17.75 -17.25 -16.99
N MET A 26 17.94 -15.93 -17.02
CA MET A 26 19.11 -15.31 -17.64
C MET A 26 20.20 -15.07 -16.61
N ARG A 27 21.46 -14.95 -17.05
CA ARG A 27 22.54 -14.56 -16.15
C ARG A 27 22.27 -13.13 -15.63
N PRO A 28 22.59 -12.82 -14.35
CA PRO A 28 22.33 -11.50 -13.78
C PRO A 28 22.87 -10.31 -14.59
N LEU A 29 24.05 -10.47 -15.20
CA LEU A 29 24.66 -9.41 -16.00
C LEU A 29 23.89 -9.16 -17.30
N ASP A 30 23.60 -10.22 -18.07
CA ASP A 30 22.80 -10.11 -19.30
C ASP A 30 21.39 -9.54 -19.02
N ALA A 31 20.79 -9.92 -17.88
CA ALA A 31 19.50 -9.40 -17.45
C ALA A 31 19.57 -7.89 -17.16
N ALA A 32 20.64 -7.43 -16.51
CA ALA A 32 20.88 -6.02 -16.24
C ALA A 32 21.11 -5.23 -17.54
N GLU A 33 21.92 -5.75 -18.48
CA GLU A 33 22.18 -5.12 -19.79
C GLU A 33 20.90 -4.96 -20.62
N LEU A 34 20.07 -6.00 -20.65
CA LEU A 34 18.79 -5.99 -21.35
C LEU A 34 17.86 -4.92 -20.76
N ILE A 35 17.63 -4.96 -19.45
CA ILE A 35 16.70 -4.03 -18.79
C ILE A 35 17.24 -2.61 -18.80
N HIS A 36 18.55 -2.40 -18.72
CA HIS A 36 19.19 -1.11 -18.92
C HIS A 36 18.81 -0.52 -20.30
N SER A 37 19.01 -1.30 -21.37
CA SER A 37 18.70 -0.87 -22.75
C SER A 37 17.21 -0.56 -22.93
N VAL A 38 16.33 -1.40 -22.38
CA VAL A 38 14.88 -1.18 -22.44
C VAL A 38 14.48 0.05 -21.60
N ALA A 39 15.06 0.25 -20.43
CA ALA A 39 14.78 1.41 -19.57
C ALA A 39 15.16 2.74 -20.26
N LEU A 40 16.27 2.79 -20.98
CA LEU A 40 16.64 3.94 -21.81
C LEU A 40 15.60 4.22 -22.91
N GLY A 41 15.14 3.17 -23.60
CA GLY A 41 14.08 3.30 -24.62
C GLY A 41 12.75 3.78 -24.03
N VAL A 42 12.35 3.25 -22.87
CA VAL A 42 11.15 3.69 -22.13
C VAL A 42 11.31 5.15 -21.70
N HIS A 43 12.48 5.54 -21.18
CA HIS A 43 12.74 6.92 -20.79
C HIS A 43 12.62 7.89 -21.96
N HIS A 44 13.14 7.51 -23.14
CA HIS A 44 13.02 8.31 -24.35
C HIS A 44 11.56 8.57 -24.76
N ALA A 45 10.67 7.59 -24.56
CA ALA A 45 9.23 7.76 -24.75
C ALA A 45 8.60 8.65 -23.66
N HIS A 46 8.98 8.46 -22.39
CA HIS A 46 8.53 9.29 -21.27
C HIS A 46 8.82 10.77 -21.47
N GLN A 47 10.00 11.11 -22.02
CA GLN A 47 10.39 12.49 -22.36
C GLN A 47 9.46 13.14 -23.40
N ARG A 48 8.71 12.34 -24.15
CA ARG A 48 7.72 12.78 -25.16
C ARG A 48 6.27 12.73 -24.63
N GLY A 49 6.10 12.49 -23.34
CA GLY A 49 4.78 12.37 -22.71
C GLY A 49 4.06 11.06 -23.03
N LEU A 50 4.76 10.07 -23.57
CA LEU A 50 4.19 8.75 -23.87
C LEU A 50 4.46 7.80 -22.72
N ILE A 51 3.41 7.21 -22.15
CA ILE A 51 3.50 6.14 -21.14
C ILE A 51 3.06 4.85 -21.83
N HIS A 52 3.83 3.78 -21.68
CA HIS A 52 3.58 2.52 -22.39
C HIS A 52 2.33 1.80 -21.87
N ARG A 53 2.18 1.70 -20.53
CA ARG A 53 1.04 1.11 -19.79
C ARG A 53 0.83 -0.40 -19.92
N ASP A 54 1.27 -1.03 -21.00
CA ASP A 54 1.22 -2.49 -21.18
C ASP A 54 2.60 -3.09 -21.44
N LEU A 55 3.62 -2.67 -20.70
CA LEU A 55 4.97 -3.19 -20.91
C LEU A 55 5.08 -4.62 -20.34
N LYS A 56 5.53 -5.56 -21.16
CA LYS A 56 5.67 -6.99 -20.84
C LYS A 56 6.68 -7.66 -21.77
N PRO A 57 7.14 -8.90 -21.49
CA PRO A 57 8.16 -9.57 -22.32
C PRO A 57 7.73 -9.74 -23.79
N ALA A 58 6.44 -9.91 -24.07
CA ALA A 58 5.94 -10.02 -25.44
C ALA A 58 6.13 -8.72 -26.26
N ASN A 59 6.23 -7.57 -25.58
CA ASN A 59 6.34 -6.24 -26.20
C ASN A 59 7.80 -5.74 -26.28
N ILE A 60 8.76 -6.57 -25.86
CA ILE A 60 10.20 -6.33 -26.08
C ILE A 60 10.62 -7.25 -27.21
N LEU A 61 10.81 -6.67 -28.41
CA LEU A 61 11.19 -7.39 -29.61
C LEU A 61 12.68 -7.23 -29.89
N PHE A 62 13.26 -8.16 -30.64
CA PHE A 62 14.67 -8.09 -31.01
C PHE A 62 14.84 -8.02 -32.52
N ASN A 63 15.76 -7.18 -32.97
CA ASN A 63 16.18 -7.17 -34.37
C ASN A 63 17.15 -8.34 -34.67
N SER A 64 17.60 -8.45 -35.92
CA SER A 64 18.56 -9.47 -36.37
C SER A 64 19.94 -9.40 -35.69
N GLN A 65 20.29 -8.24 -35.12
CA GLN A 65 21.52 -8.04 -34.34
C GLN A 65 21.33 -8.35 -32.84
N GLY A 66 20.11 -8.75 -32.42
CA GLY A 66 19.81 -9.02 -31.01
C GLY A 66 19.66 -7.76 -30.15
N THR A 67 19.48 -6.58 -30.75
CA THR A 67 19.18 -5.34 -30.01
C THR A 67 17.69 -5.33 -29.62
N PRO A 68 17.35 -5.01 -28.35
CA PRO A 68 15.96 -4.90 -27.92
C PRO A 68 15.29 -3.61 -28.42
N HIS A 69 14.04 -3.72 -28.83
CA HIS A 69 13.14 -2.64 -29.23
C HIS A 69 11.80 -2.79 -28.52
N ILE A 70 11.20 -1.67 -28.14
CA ILE A 70 9.89 -1.64 -27.48
C ILE A 70 8.82 -1.51 -28.57
N ALA A 71 7.88 -2.44 -28.58
CA ALA A 71 6.73 -2.47 -29.48
C ALA A 71 5.43 -2.17 -28.73
N ASP A 72 4.36 -1.88 -29.47
CA ASP A 72 3.00 -1.72 -28.92
C ASP A 72 2.85 -0.63 -27.83
N PHE A 73 3.50 0.52 -28.04
CA PHE A 73 3.18 1.74 -27.28
C PHE A 73 1.68 2.01 -27.40
N GLY A 74 1.00 1.96 -26.26
CA GLY A 74 -0.44 1.80 -26.20
C GLY A 74 -1.24 2.78 -27.06
N LEU A 75 -1.79 2.26 -28.17
CA LEU A 75 -3.00 2.75 -28.84
C LEU A 75 -4.28 2.58 -27.98
N ALA A 76 -4.15 2.21 -26.70
CA ALA A 76 -5.24 1.91 -25.78
C ALA A 76 -5.59 3.11 -24.89
N VAL A 77 -6.25 4.09 -25.50
CA VAL A 77 -7.27 4.85 -24.79
C VAL A 77 -8.39 3.85 -24.47
N THR A 78 -8.92 3.92 -23.24
CA THR A 78 -10.07 3.16 -22.71
C THR A 78 -9.76 1.81 -22.04
N LEU A 79 -9.21 1.92 -20.82
CA LEU A 79 -9.31 0.88 -19.79
C LEU A 79 -10.78 0.44 -19.50
N GLU A 80 -11.82 1.10 -20.00
CA GLU A 80 -13.21 0.63 -19.83
C GLU A 80 -13.67 -0.39 -20.90
N ALA A 81 -13.05 -0.41 -22.08
CA ALA A 81 -13.53 -1.23 -23.20
C ALA A 81 -13.00 -2.69 -23.15
N SER A 82 -11.80 -2.90 -22.61
CA SER A 82 -11.17 -4.22 -22.52
C SER A 82 -11.64 -5.07 -21.31
N PHE A 83 -12.34 -4.48 -20.34
CA PHE A 83 -12.90 -5.21 -19.20
C PHE A 83 -14.05 -6.17 -19.57
N ARG A 84 -14.66 -6.02 -20.77
CA ARG A 84 -15.91 -6.73 -21.10
C ARG A 84 -15.78 -7.91 -22.07
N VAL A 85 -14.63 -8.17 -22.73
CA VAL A 85 -14.64 -9.06 -23.92
C VAL A 85 -13.48 -10.09 -24.04
N SER A 86 -12.77 -10.49 -22.98
CA SER A 86 -11.88 -11.68 -23.11
C SER A 86 -11.75 -12.53 -21.85
N LEU A 87 -12.60 -13.54 -21.72
CA LEU A 87 -12.44 -14.61 -20.74
C LEU A 87 -11.30 -15.56 -21.19
N GLY A 88 -10.13 -15.51 -20.54
CA GLY A 88 -9.08 -16.51 -20.80
C GLY A 88 -7.76 -16.33 -20.03
N LYS A 89 -6.94 -17.39 -20.00
CA LYS A 89 -5.57 -17.45 -19.43
C LYS A 89 -4.62 -16.38 -19.98
N SER A 90 -4.89 -15.86 -21.19
CA SER A 90 -4.10 -14.80 -21.83
C SER A 90 -4.14 -13.46 -21.05
N MET A 91 -5.26 -13.16 -20.37
CA MET A 91 -5.33 -11.97 -19.52
C MET A 91 -4.48 -12.15 -18.26
N ALA A 92 -4.55 -13.30 -17.58
CA ALA A 92 -3.78 -13.59 -16.36
C ALA A 92 -2.28 -13.28 -16.52
N GLY A 93 -1.70 -13.65 -17.68
CA GLY A 93 -0.30 -13.37 -17.99
C GLY A 93 0.05 -11.88 -18.10
N THR A 94 -0.90 -11.02 -18.51
CA THR A 94 -0.66 -9.57 -18.61
C THR A 94 -0.78 -8.87 -17.25
N ALA A 95 -1.65 -9.34 -16.35
CA ALA A 95 -1.81 -8.75 -15.01
C ALA A 95 -0.51 -8.77 -14.20
N ALA A 96 0.32 -9.79 -14.40
CA ALA A 96 1.56 -9.99 -13.67
C ALA A 96 2.55 -8.82 -13.76
N TYR A 97 2.45 -8.00 -14.81
CA TYR A 97 3.34 -6.84 -15.05
C TYR A 97 2.68 -5.49 -14.70
N MET A 98 1.36 -5.48 -14.46
CA MET A 98 0.61 -4.26 -14.16
C MET A 98 1.03 -3.66 -12.82
N ALA A 99 1.07 -2.34 -12.73
CA ALA A 99 1.29 -1.64 -11.47
C ALA A 99 0.02 -1.63 -10.60
N PRO A 100 0.14 -1.63 -9.26
CA PRO A 100 -0.99 -1.59 -8.32
C PRO A 100 -2.02 -0.47 -8.61
N GLU A 101 -1.54 0.70 -9.01
CA GLU A 101 -2.37 1.85 -9.37
C GLU A 101 -3.17 1.65 -10.67
N GLN A 102 -2.67 0.83 -11.61
CA GLN A 102 -3.41 0.45 -12.81
C GLN A 102 -4.55 -0.51 -12.46
N VAL A 103 -4.26 -1.50 -11.61
CA VAL A 103 -5.24 -2.48 -11.12
C VAL A 103 -6.35 -1.81 -10.29
N SER A 104 -5.99 -0.76 -9.55
CA SER A 104 -6.95 0.00 -8.73
C SER A 104 -7.84 0.95 -9.54
N GLY A 105 -7.66 1.02 -10.87
CA GLY A 105 -8.45 1.89 -11.74
C GLY A 105 -8.13 3.39 -11.58
N ASN A 106 -6.93 3.74 -11.11
CA ASN A 106 -6.54 5.14 -10.98
C ASN A 106 -6.41 5.78 -12.38
N MET A 107 -7.11 6.89 -12.61
CA MET A 107 -7.07 7.60 -13.89
C MET A 107 -5.77 8.41 -14.08
N ASN A 108 -5.10 8.77 -12.99
CA ASN A 108 -3.89 9.58 -13.01
C ASN A 108 -2.63 8.70 -13.01
N LEU A 109 -2.48 7.87 -14.04
CA LEU A 109 -1.29 7.04 -14.22
C LEU A 109 -0.09 7.91 -14.60
N THR A 110 1.04 7.66 -13.94
CA THR A 110 2.32 8.34 -14.20
C THR A 110 3.31 7.36 -14.85
N THR A 111 4.49 7.86 -15.23
CA THR A 111 5.59 7.05 -15.78
C THR A 111 6.06 5.92 -14.84
N ALA A 112 5.71 6.00 -13.55
CA ALA A 112 6.02 4.98 -12.55
C ALA A 112 5.37 3.61 -12.82
N VAL A 113 4.30 3.55 -13.64
CA VAL A 113 3.69 2.28 -14.05
C VAL A 113 4.64 1.46 -14.92
N ASP A 114 5.37 2.12 -15.83
CA ASP A 114 6.33 1.43 -16.71
C ASP A 114 7.59 1.03 -15.93
N VAL A 115 7.98 1.79 -14.91
CA VAL A 115 9.07 1.43 -13.98
C VAL A 115 8.72 0.14 -13.21
N HIS A 116 7.48 0.00 -12.75
CA HIS A 116 7.01 -1.23 -12.13
C HIS A 116 7.05 -2.40 -13.10
N ALA A 117 6.55 -2.21 -14.33
CA ALA A 117 6.58 -3.25 -15.35
C ALA A 117 8.01 -3.69 -15.71
N LEU A 118 8.97 -2.76 -15.84
CA LEU A 118 10.39 -3.07 -16.01
C LEU A 118 10.93 -3.92 -14.85
N GLY A 119 10.54 -3.59 -13.61
CA GLY A 119 10.86 -4.39 -12.43
C GLY A 119 10.28 -5.79 -12.47
N ALA A 120 9.03 -5.94 -12.91
CA ALA A 120 8.36 -7.23 -13.02
C ALA A 120 9.00 -8.12 -14.09
N ILE A 121 9.42 -7.53 -15.21
CA ILE A 121 10.17 -8.22 -16.27
C ILE A 121 11.55 -8.63 -15.75
N LEU A 122 12.28 -7.73 -15.07
CA LEU A 122 13.57 -8.06 -14.46
C LEU A 122 13.43 -9.22 -13.44
N TYR A 123 12.38 -9.17 -12.63
CA TYR A 123 12.07 -10.25 -11.68
C TYR A 123 11.88 -11.58 -12.41
N GLU A 124 11.06 -11.61 -13.45
CA GLU A 124 10.80 -12.84 -14.21
C GLU A 124 12.07 -13.40 -14.83
N ILE A 125 12.89 -12.55 -15.46
CA ILE A 125 14.14 -12.96 -16.08
C ILE A 125 15.10 -13.61 -15.05
N LEU A 126 15.10 -13.11 -13.81
CA LEU A 126 15.97 -13.60 -12.73
C LEU A 126 15.39 -14.81 -11.99
N ALA A 127 14.08 -14.87 -11.80
CA ALA A 127 13.40 -15.93 -11.04
C ALA A 127 12.94 -17.11 -11.91
N GLY A 128 12.75 -16.88 -13.21
CA GLY A 128 12.13 -17.80 -14.17
C GLY A 128 10.59 -17.75 -14.19
N GLN A 129 9.98 -16.90 -13.37
CA GLN A 129 8.54 -16.70 -13.26
C GLN A 129 8.24 -15.27 -12.78
N PRO A 130 7.10 -14.69 -13.17
CA PRO A 130 6.74 -13.33 -12.76
C PRO A 130 6.58 -13.18 -11.23
N PRO A 131 6.67 -11.95 -10.70
CA PRO A 131 6.61 -11.68 -9.26
C PRO A 131 5.23 -12.00 -8.64
N PHE A 132 4.18 -11.82 -9.44
CA PHE A 132 2.80 -12.12 -9.11
C PHE A 132 2.22 -12.96 -10.24
N GLY A 133 1.43 -13.98 -9.90
CA GLY A 133 0.90 -14.87 -10.91
C GLY A 133 0.38 -16.18 -10.33
N ASN A 134 -0.89 -16.43 -10.63
CA ASN A 134 -1.53 -17.73 -10.57
C ASN A 134 -2.22 -18.00 -11.91
N ASP A 135 -2.79 -19.20 -12.09
CA ASP A 135 -3.60 -19.53 -13.27
C ASP A 135 -4.87 -18.65 -13.42
N GLU A 136 -5.23 -17.89 -12.39
CA GLU A 136 -6.44 -17.08 -12.33
C GLU A 136 -6.15 -15.57 -12.29
N TRP A 137 -6.68 -14.84 -13.27
CA TRP A 137 -6.50 -13.40 -13.45
C TRP A 137 -6.90 -12.56 -12.23
N LEU A 138 -8.06 -12.82 -11.63
CA LEU A 138 -8.57 -12.03 -10.51
C LEU A 138 -7.67 -12.15 -9.27
N LEU A 139 -7.13 -13.35 -9.02
CA LEU A 139 -6.16 -13.56 -7.95
C LEU A 139 -4.86 -12.81 -8.22
N THR A 140 -4.35 -12.85 -9.45
CA THR A 140 -3.14 -12.08 -9.81
C THR A 140 -3.33 -10.58 -9.58
N LEU A 141 -4.49 -10.02 -9.94
CA LEU A 141 -4.79 -8.61 -9.64
C LEU A 141 -4.80 -8.31 -8.14
N GLN A 142 -5.36 -9.20 -7.32
CA GLN A 142 -5.34 -9.06 -5.87
C GLN A 142 -3.90 -9.12 -5.33
N GLN A 143 -3.07 -10.05 -5.81
CA GLN A 143 -1.66 -10.15 -5.42
C GLN A 143 -0.87 -8.89 -5.80
N VAL A 144 -1.07 -8.40 -7.03
CA VAL A 144 -0.46 -7.15 -7.51
C VAL A 144 -0.86 -5.97 -6.63
N ARG A 145 -2.09 -5.92 -6.11
CA ARG A 145 -2.52 -4.83 -5.23
C ARG A 145 -2.00 -4.98 -3.80
N ASP A 146 -2.12 -6.19 -3.24
CA ASP A 146 -2.12 -6.38 -1.79
C ASP A 146 -0.87 -7.13 -1.26
N GLU A 147 -0.20 -7.94 -2.08
CA GLU A 147 0.91 -8.80 -1.64
C GLU A 147 2.29 -8.23 -1.99
N ALA A 148 3.26 -8.34 -1.08
CA ALA A 148 4.65 -8.02 -1.40
C ALA A 148 5.26 -9.11 -2.30
N PRO A 149 6.10 -8.75 -3.28
CA PRO A 149 6.78 -9.74 -4.11
C PRO A 149 7.71 -10.59 -3.24
N LYS A 150 7.84 -11.87 -3.60
CA LYS A 150 8.74 -12.79 -2.90
C LYS A 150 10.19 -12.32 -3.09
N PRO A 151 11.06 -12.36 -2.06
CA PRO A 151 12.47 -12.09 -2.25
C PRO A 151 13.11 -13.05 -3.26
N LEU A 152 14.04 -12.54 -4.08
CA LEU A 152 14.75 -13.34 -5.08
C LEU A 152 15.84 -14.22 -4.44
N ARG A 153 16.28 -13.88 -3.23
CA ARG A 153 17.28 -14.61 -2.45
C ARG A 153 16.61 -15.39 -1.32
N ASP A 154 16.55 -16.71 -1.46
CA ASP A 154 16.03 -17.67 -0.47
C ASP A 154 17.13 -18.50 0.21
N GLY A 155 18.39 -18.05 0.13
CA GLY A 155 19.54 -18.69 0.78
C GLY A 155 20.43 -19.51 -0.16
N GLN A 156 19.97 -19.89 -1.37
CA GLN A 156 20.77 -20.61 -2.38
C GLN A 156 20.94 -19.84 -3.71
N SER A 157 20.32 -18.67 -3.83
CA SER A 157 20.28 -17.90 -5.09
C SER A 157 21.60 -17.20 -5.43
N ILE A 158 22.03 -17.34 -6.69
CA ILE A 158 23.24 -16.74 -7.30
C ILE A 158 23.03 -15.22 -7.59
N ILE A 159 21.83 -14.69 -7.33
CA ILE A 159 21.49 -13.30 -7.66
C ILE A 159 22.26 -12.31 -6.77
N PRO A 160 23.02 -11.36 -7.36
CA PRO A 160 23.71 -10.31 -6.61
C PRO A 160 22.75 -9.42 -5.81
N ARG A 161 23.20 -8.99 -4.62
CA ARG A 161 22.38 -8.21 -3.68
C ARG A 161 21.90 -6.88 -4.26
N ASP A 162 22.74 -6.24 -5.05
CA ASP A 162 22.46 -4.92 -5.62
C ASP A 162 21.40 -5.04 -6.71
N LEU A 163 21.50 -6.03 -7.58
CA LEU A 163 20.49 -6.29 -8.62
C LEU A 163 19.12 -6.68 -8.02
N GLU A 164 19.10 -7.50 -6.96
CA GLU A 164 17.86 -7.76 -6.21
C GLU A 164 17.29 -6.46 -5.63
N SER A 165 18.14 -5.60 -5.05
CA SER A 165 17.69 -4.33 -4.46
C SER A 165 17.07 -3.40 -5.51
N ILE A 166 17.66 -3.32 -6.71
CA ILE A 166 17.11 -2.59 -7.86
C ILE A 166 15.74 -3.15 -8.25
N CYS A 167 15.66 -4.46 -8.45
CA CYS A 167 14.43 -5.15 -8.86
C CYS A 167 13.28 -4.94 -7.86
N MET A 168 13.55 -5.19 -6.57
CA MET A 168 12.54 -5.05 -5.52
C MET A 168 12.08 -3.61 -5.34
N ARG A 169 12.94 -2.63 -5.57
CA ARG A 169 12.57 -1.21 -5.53
C ARG A 169 11.59 -0.83 -6.64
N CYS A 170 11.76 -1.37 -7.86
CA CYS A 170 10.79 -1.14 -8.93
C CYS A 170 9.40 -1.69 -8.58
N LEU A 171 9.34 -2.76 -7.80
CA LEU A 171 8.10 -3.45 -7.41
C LEU A 171 7.43 -2.91 -6.13
N GLU A 172 7.91 -1.78 -5.60
CA GLU A 172 7.25 -1.13 -4.46
C GLU A 172 5.81 -0.73 -4.81
N LYS A 173 4.90 -0.86 -3.84
CA LYS A 173 3.47 -0.62 -4.11
C LYS A 173 3.17 0.86 -4.33
N ASP A 174 3.79 1.73 -3.55
CA ASP A 174 3.66 3.17 -3.73
C ASP A 174 4.59 3.65 -4.88
N PRO A 175 4.06 4.31 -5.92
CA PRO A 175 4.87 4.89 -6.98
C PRO A 175 6.01 5.79 -6.50
N GLN A 176 5.84 6.48 -5.36
CA GLN A 176 6.85 7.40 -4.81
C GLN A 176 8.07 6.66 -4.22
N ASP A 177 7.90 5.40 -3.84
CA ASP A 177 8.99 4.58 -3.30
C ASP A 177 9.82 3.89 -4.39
N ARG A 178 9.36 3.94 -5.65
CA ARG A 178 10.06 3.40 -6.83
C ARG A 178 11.19 4.33 -7.31
N TYR A 179 11.77 4.02 -8.47
CA TYR A 179 12.64 4.97 -9.16
C TYR A 179 11.81 6.14 -9.71
N PRO A 180 12.28 7.39 -9.57
CA PRO A 180 11.54 8.57 -10.04
C PRO A 180 11.41 8.63 -11.57
N SER A 181 12.26 7.91 -12.30
CA SER A 181 12.22 7.81 -13.76
C SER A 181 12.84 6.49 -14.23
N ALA A 182 12.55 6.10 -15.47
CA ALA A 182 13.24 4.98 -16.12
C ALA A 182 14.75 5.25 -16.32
N GLN A 183 15.17 6.52 -16.45
CA GLN A 183 16.59 6.88 -16.47
C GLN A 183 17.27 6.54 -15.14
N ALA A 184 16.67 6.88 -14.01
CA ALA A 184 17.25 6.60 -12.70
C ALA A 184 17.39 5.08 -12.44
N LEU A 185 16.50 4.26 -13.01
CA LEU A 185 16.65 2.81 -13.03
C LEU A 185 17.84 2.38 -13.91
N ALA A 186 17.97 2.94 -15.12
CA ALA A 186 19.09 2.66 -16.02
C ALA A 186 20.44 3.03 -15.36
N ASP A 187 20.54 4.20 -14.73
CA ASP A 187 21.76 4.67 -14.07
C ASP A 187 22.23 3.69 -12.95
N ASP A 188 21.29 3.16 -12.15
CA ASP A 188 21.62 2.18 -11.10
C ASP A 188 21.98 0.80 -11.69
N LEU A 189 21.37 0.39 -12.80
CA LEU A 189 21.76 -0.83 -13.53
C LEU A 189 23.16 -0.69 -14.14
N GLU A 190 23.49 0.47 -14.70
CA GLU A 190 24.83 0.77 -15.23
C GLU A 190 25.89 0.72 -14.13
N ARG A 191 25.62 1.33 -12.97
CA ARG A 191 26.48 1.24 -11.79
C ARG A 191 26.70 -0.21 -11.36
N PHE A 192 25.63 -1.00 -11.30
CA PHE A 192 25.72 -2.42 -10.97
C PHE A 192 26.63 -3.18 -11.95
N MET A 193 26.49 -2.95 -13.26
CA MET A 193 27.33 -3.59 -14.29
C MET A 193 28.81 -3.22 -14.16
N HIS A 194 29.12 -2.01 -13.70
CA HIS A 194 30.49 -1.55 -13.43
C HIS A 194 31.03 -1.88 -12.03
N GLY A 195 30.23 -2.53 -11.17
CA GLY A 195 30.61 -2.82 -9.78
C GLY A 195 30.67 -1.58 -8.87
N GLU A 196 29.99 -0.51 -9.26
CA GLU A 196 29.89 0.73 -8.50
C GLU A 196 28.76 0.67 -7.47
N PRO A 197 28.86 1.41 -6.34
CA PRO A 197 27.76 1.50 -5.40
C PRO A 197 26.53 2.15 -6.03
N LEU A 198 25.35 1.56 -5.78
CA LEU A 198 24.07 2.11 -6.20
C LEU A 198 23.88 3.53 -5.64
N GLN A 199 23.40 4.45 -6.49
CA GLN A 199 23.07 5.82 -6.06
C GLN A 199 21.91 5.78 -5.08
N SER A 200 21.01 4.85 -5.32
CA SER A 200 19.77 4.70 -4.60
C SER A 200 19.98 3.80 -3.37
N ARG A 201 20.78 4.29 -2.40
CA ARG A 201 21.02 3.57 -1.14
C ARG A 201 19.71 3.24 -0.44
N ARG A 202 19.67 2.05 0.18
CA ARG A 202 18.52 1.55 0.95
C ARG A 202 17.99 2.62 1.90
N PRO A 203 16.66 2.81 2.01
CA PRO A 203 16.08 3.70 3.01
C PRO A 203 16.64 3.32 4.39
N GLY A 204 17.14 4.31 5.14
CA GLY A 204 17.57 4.09 6.52
C GLY A 204 16.46 3.51 7.38
N TRP A 205 16.78 2.97 8.55
CA TRP A 205 15.81 2.32 9.44
C TRP A 205 14.60 3.23 9.78
N ILE A 206 14.81 4.55 9.89
CA ILE A 206 13.75 5.54 10.08
C ILE A 206 12.78 5.51 8.91
N MET A 207 13.30 5.52 7.68
CA MET A 207 12.51 5.53 6.46
C MET A 207 11.84 4.16 6.22
N GLY A 208 12.47 3.06 6.66
CA GLY A 208 11.85 1.73 6.74
C GLY A 208 10.67 1.69 7.73
N LEU A 209 10.82 2.30 8.91
CA LEU A 209 9.74 2.42 9.90
C LEU A 209 8.60 3.29 9.35
N THR A 210 8.92 4.44 8.75
CA THR A 210 7.90 5.30 8.13
C THR A 210 7.19 4.58 7.00
N ARG A 211 7.89 3.79 6.17
CA ARG A 211 7.27 2.96 5.12
C ARG A 211 6.32 1.93 5.69
N LEU A 212 6.74 1.22 6.75
CA LEU A 212 5.92 0.21 7.40
C LEU A 212 4.64 0.81 8.02
N ILE A 213 4.76 2.03 8.55
CA ILE A 213 3.67 2.82 9.13
C ILE A 213 2.82 3.53 8.04
N SER A 214 3.43 3.91 6.91
CA SER A 214 2.80 4.68 5.82
C SER A 214 2.15 3.82 4.77
N ARG A 215 2.45 2.51 4.71
CA ARG A 215 1.74 1.51 3.90
C ARG A 215 0.25 1.65 4.16
N ARG A 216 -0.41 2.46 3.33
CA ARG A 216 -1.85 2.58 3.33
C ARG A 216 -2.33 1.21 2.88
N ARG A 217 -2.92 0.44 3.79
CA ARG A 217 -3.77 -0.67 3.41
C ARG A 217 -5.03 -0.02 2.83
N ILE A 218 -4.91 0.46 1.59
CA ILE A 218 -6.01 1.10 0.86
C ILE A 218 -7.01 0.01 0.54
N THR A 219 -7.84 -0.36 1.51
CA THR A 219 -9.18 -0.75 1.15
C THR A 219 -9.84 0.53 0.63
N ALA A 220 -10.28 0.52 -0.63
CA ALA A 220 -11.03 1.64 -1.24
C ALA A 220 -12.28 2.07 -0.42
N SER A 221 -12.61 1.32 0.64
CA SER A 221 -13.60 1.60 1.70
C SER A 221 -13.33 2.88 2.50
N MET A 222 -12.09 3.41 2.58
CA MET A 222 -11.79 4.61 3.38
C MET A 222 -12.57 5.87 2.97
N SER A 223 -13.06 5.96 1.73
CA SER A 223 -13.94 7.06 1.30
C SER A 223 -15.28 7.11 2.06
N SER A 224 -15.63 6.02 2.76
CA SER A 224 -16.89 5.88 3.50
C SER A 224 -16.78 6.04 5.02
N TRP A 225 -15.56 6.16 5.58
CA TRP A 225 -15.30 6.35 7.02
C TRP A 225 -14.87 7.76 7.51
N PRO A 226 -14.97 8.87 6.76
CA PRO A 226 -14.64 10.21 7.29
C PRO A 226 -15.36 10.53 8.61
N GLY A 227 -16.61 10.06 8.77
CA GLY A 227 -17.42 10.28 9.96
C GLY A 227 -16.84 9.67 11.24
N CYS A 228 -16.16 8.53 11.15
CA CYS A 228 -15.61 7.85 12.34
C CYS A 228 -14.35 8.56 12.86
N PHE A 229 -13.48 9.07 11.97
CA PHE A 229 -12.30 9.84 12.40
C PHE A 229 -12.66 11.26 12.84
N PHE A 230 -13.65 11.89 12.18
CA PHE A 230 -14.23 13.16 12.64
C PHE A 230 -14.87 13.00 14.03
N ALA A 231 -15.54 11.88 14.28
CA ALA A 231 -16.09 11.54 15.59
C ALA A 231 -15.01 11.44 16.68
N VAL A 232 -13.87 10.81 16.40
CA VAL A 232 -12.74 10.77 17.36
C VAL A 232 -12.25 12.19 17.69
N GLY A 233 -12.13 13.06 16.69
CA GLY A 233 -11.76 14.47 16.92
C GLY A 233 -12.77 15.22 17.79
N LEU A 234 -14.08 15.03 17.55
CA LEU A 234 -15.15 15.60 18.37
C LEU A 234 -15.17 15.04 19.80
N THR A 235 -14.83 13.76 19.98
CA THR A 235 -14.69 13.15 21.31
C THR A 235 -13.53 13.76 22.08
N ILE A 236 -12.37 13.95 21.45
CA ILE A 236 -11.23 14.60 22.10
C ILE A 236 -11.60 16.05 22.50
N LEU A 237 -12.27 16.78 21.60
CA LEU A 237 -12.74 18.14 21.87
C LEU A 237 -13.76 18.18 23.02
N SER A 238 -14.73 17.26 23.05
CA SER A 238 -15.72 17.20 24.13
C SER A 238 -15.08 16.87 25.47
N HIS A 239 -14.09 15.97 25.50
CA HIS A 239 -13.34 15.66 26.72
C HIS A 239 -12.55 16.87 27.20
N GLY A 240 -11.90 17.63 26.30
CA GLY A 240 -11.22 18.88 26.64
C GLY A 240 -12.16 19.94 27.23
N ILE A 241 -13.38 20.06 26.71
CA ILE A 241 -14.41 20.96 27.24
C ILE A 241 -14.84 20.52 28.65
N ILE A 242 -15.03 19.21 28.87
CA ILE A 242 -15.40 18.67 30.19
C ILE A 242 -14.29 18.94 31.21
N THR A 243 -13.02 18.67 30.84
CA THR A 243 -11.87 18.90 31.73
C THR A 243 -11.71 20.39 32.05
N TRP A 244 -11.87 21.27 31.05
CA TRP A 244 -11.87 22.73 31.27
C TRP A 244 -13.01 23.16 32.19
N GLY A 245 -14.22 22.62 31.98
CA GLY A 245 -15.38 22.88 32.83
C GLY A 245 -15.12 22.54 34.30
N VAL A 246 -14.53 21.37 34.56
CA VAL A 246 -14.13 20.98 35.92
C VAL A 246 -13.08 21.93 36.50
N ALA A 247 -12.07 22.31 35.70
CA ALA A 247 -11.02 23.23 36.13
C ALA A 247 -11.55 24.63 36.51
N VAL A 248 -12.64 25.10 35.89
CA VAL A 248 -13.31 26.36 36.23
C VAL A 248 -14.42 26.20 37.29
N GLY A 249 -14.55 25.03 37.91
CA GLY A 249 -15.46 24.78 39.04
C GLY A 249 -16.86 24.27 38.67
N ALA A 250 -17.04 23.69 37.47
CA ALA A 250 -18.33 23.11 37.09
C ALA A 250 -18.69 21.89 37.98
N PRO A 251 -19.98 21.72 38.36
CA PRO A 251 -20.42 20.56 39.11
C PRO A 251 -20.16 19.26 38.35
N ALA A 252 -19.64 18.25 39.05
CA ALA A 252 -19.29 16.95 38.48
C ALA A 252 -20.44 16.25 37.74
N LEU A 253 -21.69 16.45 38.18
CA LEU A 253 -22.89 15.90 37.53
C LEU A 253 -22.95 16.30 36.04
N TRP A 254 -22.65 17.55 35.71
CA TRP A 254 -22.66 18.03 34.32
C TRP A 254 -21.56 17.39 33.48
N SER A 255 -20.42 17.14 34.10
CA SER A 255 -19.28 16.45 33.46
C SER A 255 -19.63 14.99 33.14
N TYR A 256 -20.28 14.27 34.05
CA TYR A 256 -20.75 12.90 33.80
C TYR A 256 -21.91 12.84 32.80
N LEU A 257 -22.84 13.80 32.83
CA LEU A 257 -23.91 13.88 31.83
C LEU A 257 -23.34 14.17 30.43
N ALA A 258 -22.36 15.06 30.32
CA ALA A 258 -21.67 15.34 29.05
C ALA A 258 -20.89 14.11 28.55
N LEU A 259 -20.19 13.40 29.43
CA LEU A 259 -19.49 12.16 29.11
C LEU A 259 -20.47 11.07 28.65
N GLY A 260 -21.56 10.87 29.39
CA GLY A 260 -22.61 9.90 29.06
C GLY A 260 -23.31 10.21 27.74
N PHE A 261 -23.65 11.48 27.49
CA PHE A 261 -24.23 11.92 26.22
C PHE A 261 -23.28 11.67 25.05
N ASN A 262 -21.98 11.92 25.24
CA ASN A 262 -20.97 11.63 24.22
C ASN A 262 -20.91 10.13 23.90
N LEU A 263 -20.75 9.27 24.92
CA LEU A 263 -20.68 7.82 24.74
C LEU A 263 -21.96 7.21 24.15
N ALA A 264 -23.14 7.67 24.60
CA ALA A 264 -24.43 7.21 24.12
C ALA A 264 -24.73 7.70 22.69
N GLY A 265 -24.44 8.97 22.39
CA GLY A 265 -24.60 9.55 21.06
C GLY A 265 -23.74 8.83 20.02
N TRP A 266 -22.50 8.50 20.36
CA TRP A 266 -21.63 7.72 19.48
C TRP A 266 -22.08 6.28 19.32
N SER A 267 -22.50 5.62 20.41
CA SER A 267 -23.07 4.28 20.36
C SER A 267 -24.27 4.23 19.41
N GLY A 268 -25.16 5.23 19.50
CA GLY A 268 -26.36 5.34 18.67
C GLY A 268 -26.05 5.62 17.20
N LEU A 269 -25.17 6.60 16.91
CA LEU A 269 -24.78 6.93 15.54
C LEU A 269 -24.09 5.74 14.85
N TYR A 270 -23.24 5.03 15.58
CA TYR A 270 -22.47 3.92 15.06
C TYR A 270 -23.33 2.66 14.88
N LEU A 271 -24.25 2.40 15.81
CA LEU A 271 -25.25 1.34 15.67
C LEU A 271 -26.19 1.61 14.48
N TRP A 272 -26.66 2.85 14.33
CA TRP A 272 -27.45 3.25 13.17
C TRP A 272 -26.69 3.02 11.86
N PHE A 273 -25.42 3.42 11.80
CA PHE A 273 -24.58 3.20 10.62
C PHE A 273 -24.41 1.72 10.28
N LEU A 274 -24.17 0.87 11.28
CA LEU A 274 -24.08 -0.58 11.10
C LEU A 274 -25.39 -1.17 10.59
N LEU A 275 -26.52 -0.86 11.24
CA LEU A 275 -27.83 -1.39 10.88
C LEU A 275 -28.24 -0.95 9.48
N ALA A 276 -27.97 0.30 9.10
CA ALA A 276 -28.28 0.83 7.78
C ALA A 276 -27.44 0.21 6.65
N ARG A 277 -26.33 -0.46 6.97
CA ARG A 277 -25.38 -0.97 5.97
C ARG A 277 -25.00 -2.44 6.12
N ILE A 278 -25.59 -3.19 7.05
CA ILE A 278 -25.12 -4.51 7.50
C ILE A 278 -24.83 -5.52 6.36
N GLU A 279 -25.60 -5.47 5.28
CA GLU A 279 -25.45 -6.31 4.08
C GLU A 279 -24.30 -5.90 3.16
N LYS A 280 -23.85 -4.65 3.25
CA LYS A 280 -22.81 -4.04 2.39
C LYS A 280 -21.46 -3.88 3.10
N ILE A 281 -21.35 -4.31 4.36
CA ILE A 281 -20.14 -4.13 5.18
C ILE A 281 -19.14 -5.25 4.87
N SER A 282 -17.93 -4.86 4.47
CA SER A 282 -16.79 -5.75 4.27
C SER A 282 -16.30 -6.39 5.58
N LEU A 283 -15.56 -7.51 5.48
CA LEU A 283 -14.98 -8.18 6.65
C LEU A 283 -14.10 -7.24 7.50
N VAL A 284 -13.34 -6.37 6.85
CA VAL A 284 -12.45 -5.39 7.51
C VAL A 284 -13.26 -4.35 8.28
N GLU A 285 -14.36 -3.85 7.69
CA GLU A 285 -15.24 -2.89 8.35
C GLU A 285 -15.99 -3.51 9.53
N ARG A 286 -16.36 -4.80 9.46
CA ARG A 286 -16.95 -5.53 10.60
C ARG A 286 -15.96 -5.67 11.76
N ALA A 287 -14.70 -6.01 11.46
CA ALA A 287 -13.65 -6.11 12.47
C ALA A 287 -13.38 -4.74 13.13
N SER A 288 -13.29 -3.68 12.31
CA SER A 288 -13.18 -2.29 12.78
C SER A 288 -14.36 -1.90 13.68
N ALA A 289 -15.58 -2.27 13.29
CA ALA A 289 -16.77 -2.02 14.09
C ALA A 289 -16.74 -2.73 15.45
N ALA A 290 -16.34 -4.00 15.49
CA ALA A 290 -16.21 -4.75 16.73
C ALA A 290 -15.20 -4.09 17.70
N VAL A 291 -14.05 -3.65 17.19
CA VAL A 291 -13.04 -2.91 17.99
C VAL A 291 -13.64 -1.64 18.57
N GLN A 292 -14.38 -0.86 17.78
CA GLN A 292 -14.99 0.39 18.25
C GLN A 292 -16.06 0.14 19.32
N PHE A 293 -16.95 -0.85 19.12
CA PHE A 293 -17.97 -1.21 20.11
C PHE A 293 -17.35 -1.71 21.41
N GLY A 294 -16.36 -2.60 21.31
CA GLY A 294 -15.63 -3.10 22.47
C GLY A 294 -14.98 -1.96 23.26
N THR A 295 -14.40 -0.98 22.56
CA THR A 295 -13.78 0.20 23.18
C THR A 295 -14.82 1.06 23.93
N ILE A 296 -15.97 1.35 23.31
CA ILE A 296 -17.02 2.16 23.93
C ILE A 296 -17.64 1.44 25.14
N ILE A 297 -17.93 0.14 25.02
CA ILE A 297 -18.47 -0.67 26.13
C ILE A 297 -17.48 -0.69 27.29
N ALA A 298 -16.19 -0.86 27.02
CA ALA A 298 -15.15 -0.81 28.05
C ALA A 298 -15.12 0.56 28.74
N CYS A 299 -15.17 1.67 28.00
CA CYS A 299 -15.27 3.02 28.57
C CYS A 299 -16.49 3.19 29.47
N ILE A 300 -17.67 2.73 29.04
CA ILE A 300 -18.90 2.80 29.83
C ILE A 300 -18.77 1.95 31.11
N SER A 301 -18.16 0.76 31.03
CA SER A 301 -18.01 -0.13 32.18
C SER A 301 -17.07 0.40 33.27
N ILE A 302 -16.17 1.33 32.93
CA ILE A 302 -15.25 1.96 33.90
C ILE A 302 -16.02 2.94 34.81
N ILE A 303 -17.09 3.57 34.32
CA ILE A 303 -17.79 4.66 35.02
C ILE A 303 -18.35 4.20 36.39
N PRO A 304 -19.11 3.10 36.51
CA PRO A 304 -19.66 2.67 37.80
C PRO A 304 -18.56 2.28 38.79
N PHE A 305 -17.51 1.60 38.33
CA PHE A 305 -16.39 1.20 39.17
C PHE A 305 -15.61 2.41 39.69
N HIS A 306 -15.39 3.40 38.83
CA HIS A 306 -14.78 4.67 39.23
C HIS A 306 -15.62 5.41 40.27
N ILE A 307 -16.93 5.53 40.06
CA ILE A 307 -17.84 6.21 41.00
C ILE A 307 -17.80 5.54 42.37
N GLN A 308 -17.68 4.22 42.41
CA GLN A 308 -17.56 3.46 43.67
C GLN A 308 -16.27 3.79 44.44
N GLN A 309 -15.14 4.01 43.74
CA GLN A 309 -13.82 4.21 44.36
C GLN A 309 -13.50 5.69 44.66
N HIS A 310 -13.92 6.60 43.78
CA HIS A 310 -13.53 8.01 43.79
C HIS A 310 -14.72 8.96 43.96
N GLY A 311 -15.93 8.43 44.17
CA GLY A 311 -17.14 9.23 44.28
C GLY A 311 -17.44 9.95 42.96
N TRP A 312 -17.78 11.24 43.03
CA TRP A 312 -18.11 12.05 41.86
C TRP A 312 -16.92 12.85 41.31
N ASP A 313 -15.71 12.66 41.82
CA ASP A 313 -14.54 13.29 41.22
C ASP A 313 -14.26 12.66 39.86
N ILE A 314 -14.42 13.43 38.78
CA ILE A 314 -14.27 12.91 37.42
C ILE A 314 -12.80 12.86 36.97
N ILE A 315 -11.88 13.59 37.59
CA ILE A 315 -10.50 13.69 37.09
C ILE A 315 -9.79 12.32 37.04
N PRO A 316 -9.89 11.45 38.06
CA PRO A 316 -9.18 10.16 38.06
C PRO A 316 -9.73 9.15 37.04
N ILE A 317 -10.86 9.43 36.37
CA ILE A 317 -11.42 8.54 35.35
C ILE A 317 -10.70 8.67 34.00
N TYR A 318 -10.01 9.79 33.76
CA TYR A 318 -9.40 10.07 32.46
C TYR A 318 -8.22 9.15 32.10
N PRO A 319 -7.29 8.80 33.00
CA PRO A 319 -6.22 7.85 32.69
C PRO A 319 -6.71 6.47 32.20
N PRO A 320 -7.64 5.78 32.89
CA PRO A 320 -8.14 4.49 32.38
C PRO A 320 -8.94 4.64 31.09
N LEU A 321 -9.77 5.68 30.93
CA LEU A 321 -10.48 5.95 29.67
C LEU A 321 -9.53 6.19 28.49
N THR A 322 -8.49 6.99 28.69
CA THR A 322 -7.49 7.32 27.67
C THR A 322 -6.69 6.08 27.26
N THR A 323 -6.42 5.18 28.21
CA THR A 323 -5.77 3.89 27.93
C THR A 323 -6.63 3.01 27.03
N VAL A 324 -7.92 2.87 27.34
CA VAL A 324 -8.87 2.07 26.53
C VAL A 324 -9.04 2.66 25.13
N LEU A 325 -9.18 3.99 25.03
CA LEU A 325 -9.24 4.68 23.74
C LEU A 325 -7.96 4.50 22.92
N GLY A 326 -6.79 4.57 23.58
CA GLY A 326 -5.49 4.33 22.97
C GLY A 326 -5.36 2.90 22.42
N LEU A 327 -5.85 1.90 23.18
CA LEU A 327 -5.90 0.50 22.72
C LEU A 327 -6.83 0.33 21.51
N GLY A 328 -8.00 0.95 21.54
CA GLY A 328 -8.93 0.97 20.40
C GLY A 328 -8.27 1.55 19.13
N MET A 329 -7.61 2.71 19.25
CA MET A 329 -6.87 3.33 18.15
C MET A 329 -5.70 2.46 17.66
N PHE A 330 -4.98 1.81 18.57
CA PHE A 330 -3.89 0.90 18.21
C PHE A 330 -4.41 -0.27 17.37
N CYS A 331 -5.52 -0.90 17.78
CA CYS A 331 -6.15 -1.99 17.03
C CYS A 331 -6.62 -1.53 15.64
N HIS A 332 -7.14 -0.31 15.51
CA HIS A 332 -7.49 0.28 14.20
C HIS A 332 -6.28 0.51 13.28
N GLY A 333 -5.06 0.53 13.82
CA GLY A 333 -3.82 0.55 13.03
C GLY A 333 -3.65 -0.69 12.14
N ALA A 334 -4.20 -1.83 12.55
CA ALA A 334 -4.12 -3.08 11.79
C ALA A 334 -5.02 -3.07 10.55
N THR A 335 -6.15 -2.37 10.63
CA THR A 335 -7.20 -2.38 9.62
C THR A 335 -7.13 -1.19 8.66
N HIS A 336 -6.72 -0.01 9.13
CA HIS A 336 -6.88 1.23 8.37
C HIS A 336 -5.56 1.92 8.01
N TRP A 337 -4.81 2.39 9.02
CA TRP A 337 -3.63 3.22 8.78
C TRP A 337 -2.57 2.99 9.84
N GLY A 338 -1.35 2.64 9.41
CA GLY A 338 -0.26 2.32 10.34
C GLY A 338 0.10 3.47 11.30
N LYS A 339 -0.19 4.73 10.96
CA LYS A 339 0.00 5.86 11.89
C LYS A 339 -0.93 5.82 13.11
N LEU A 340 -2.04 5.08 13.06
CA LEU A 340 -2.92 4.90 14.22
C LEU A 340 -2.26 4.05 15.31
N TYR A 341 -1.29 3.19 14.97
CA TYR A 341 -0.46 2.55 15.99
C TYR A 341 0.32 3.59 16.81
N VAL A 342 0.91 4.58 16.14
CA VAL A 342 1.64 5.66 16.81
C VAL A 342 0.70 6.51 17.65
N ALA A 343 -0.46 6.89 17.12
CA ALA A 343 -1.47 7.66 17.87
C ALA A 343 -1.95 6.90 19.11
N GLY A 344 -2.24 5.60 18.98
CA GLY A 344 -2.66 4.74 20.09
C GLY A 344 -1.58 4.62 21.18
N VAL A 345 -0.31 4.40 20.80
CA VAL A 345 0.81 4.37 21.75
C VAL A 345 0.99 5.71 22.44
N LEU A 346 0.90 6.83 21.72
CA LEU A 346 0.99 8.17 22.31
C LEU A 346 -0.11 8.41 23.34
N LEU A 347 -1.35 8.00 23.07
CA LEU A 347 -2.45 8.11 24.04
C LEU A 347 -2.19 7.26 25.29
N ILE A 348 -1.67 6.04 25.14
CA ILE A 348 -1.33 5.18 26.28
C ILE A 348 -0.20 5.81 27.10
N VAL A 349 0.84 6.37 26.46
CA VAL A 349 1.92 7.08 27.15
C VAL A 349 1.38 8.29 27.90
N VAL A 350 0.51 9.09 27.27
CA VAL A 350 -0.16 10.23 27.93
C VAL A 350 -0.97 9.75 29.14
N ALA A 351 -1.71 8.65 29.01
CA ALA A 351 -2.47 8.08 30.11
C ALA A 351 -1.59 7.66 31.31
N CYS A 352 -0.40 7.12 31.05
CA CYS A 352 0.58 6.79 32.09
C CYS A 352 1.18 8.04 32.77
N LEU A 353 1.28 9.16 32.04
CA LEU A 353 1.83 10.41 32.56
C LEU A 353 0.80 11.27 33.29
N MET A 354 -0.48 11.17 32.94
CA MET A 354 -1.57 11.96 33.55
C MET A 354 -1.57 11.94 35.10
N PRO A 355 -1.39 10.80 35.79
CA PRO A 355 -1.33 10.77 37.25
C PRO A 355 -0.12 11.48 37.87
N LEU A 356 0.92 11.77 37.08
CA LEU A 356 2.14 12.44 37.53
C LEU A 356 2.08 13.97 37.35
N LEU A 357 1.06 14.48 36.65
CA LEU A 357 0.88 15.90 36.43
C LEU A 357 0.10 16.50 37.61
N PRO A 358 0.50 17.69 38.11
CA PRO A 358 -0.27 18.39 39.13
C PRO A 358 -1.64 18.77 38.56
N CYS A 359 -2.71 18.42 39.30
CA CYS A 359 -4.10 18.72 38.97
C CYS A 359 -4.42 20.21 39.05
#